data_AF-A0A847FUB4-F1
#
_entry.id   AF-A0A847FUB4-F1
#
_cell.length_a   1.000
_cell.length_b   1.000
_cell.length_c   1.000
_cell.angle_alpha   90.00
_cell.angle_beta   90.00
_cell.angle_gamma   90.00
#
_symmetry.space_group_name_H-M   'P 1'
#
loop_
_entity.id
_entity.type
_entity.pdbx_description
1 polymer ?
#
loop_
_entity_poly.entity_id
_entity_poly.type
_entity_poly.pdbx_seq_one_letter_code
_entity_poly.pdbx_strand_id
1 'polypeptide(L)'
;GAEDGSLHSPGYNLAVVDPASGRLLDRQGFDTTAGGSQAQGAALAAFVRAIPEGRIVVAAMQGDGAANLTAEAVEALRSIGSEADPLGSSGWSHAILGVKGAAPGTALEASGPENGWLRLVPDRRTLAVAVDRLVWEQVE
;
A
#
# COMPACT_ATOMS: atom_id res chain seq x y z
N GLY A 1 18.40 -9.34 -9.92
CA GLY A 1 18.73 -9.45 -8.49
C GLY A 1 17.55 -8.98 -7.68
N ALA A 2 17.54 -9.21 -6.37
CA ALA A 2 16.59 -8.53 -5.49
C ALA A 2 17.00 -7.04 -5.37
N GLU A 3 16.05 -6.13 -5.51
CA GLU A 3 16.23 -4.69 -5.35
C GLU A 3 15.47 -4.25 -4.09
N ASP A 4 16.10 -3.41 -3.27
CA ASP A 4 15.45 -2.86 -2.08
C ASP A 4 14.53 -1.69 -2.47
N GLY A 5 13.23 -1.83 -2.17
CA GLY A 5 12.22 -0.79 -2.41
C GLY A 5 12.13 0.27 -1.30
N SER A 6 12.80 0.07 -0.16
CA SER A 6 12.74 0.98 0.98
C SER A 6 13.90 1.99 0.97
N LEU A 7 13.71 3.08 1.72
CA LEU A 7 14.79 4.00 2.13
C LEU A 7 15.10 3.89 3.63
N HIS A 8 14.49 2.92 4.32
CA HIS A 8 14.61 2.67 5.75
C HIS A 8 14.29 3.89 6.63
N SER A 9 13.43 4.78 6.14
CA SER A 9 12.98 5.95 6.89
C SER A 9 12.10 5.50 8.05
N PRO A 10 12.18 6.12 9.24
CA PRO A 10 11.14 5.96 10.26
C PRO A 10 9.76 6.32 9.68
N GLY A 11 8.70 5.66 10.11
CA GLY A 11 7.37 5.89 9.55
C GLY A 11 7.15 5.16 8.23
N TYR A 12 6.53 5.78 7.24
CA TYR A 12 6.12 5.08 6.02
C TYR A 12 7.20 5.10 4.94
N ASN A 13 7.45 3.93 4.35
CA ASN A 13 8.25 3.79 3.14
C ASN A 13 7.36 3.25 2.02
N LEU A 14 7.44 3.87 0.84
CA LEU A 14 6.66 3.49 -0.33
C LEU A 14 7.58 3.19 -1.51
N ALA A 15 7.22 2.18 -2.29
CA ALA A 15 7.85 1.79 -3.53
C ALA A 15 6.80 1.71 -4.64
N VAL A 16 7.10 2.28 -5.81
CA VAL A 16 6.26 2.23 -7.00
C VAL A 16 6.89 1.26 -7.99
N VAL A 17 6.11 0.29 -8.45
CA VAL A 17 6.58 -0.79 -9.30
C VAL A 17 5.82 -0.79 -10.63
N ASP A 18 6.56 -1.02 -11.72
CA ASP A 18 5.99 -1.21 -13.04
C ASP A 18 5.24 -2.55 -13.12
N PRO A 19 3.93 -2.57 -13.44
CA PRO A 19 3.13 -3.79 -13.40
C PRO A 19 3.52 -4.81 -14.48
N ALA A 20 4.11 -4.37 -15.60
CA ALA A 20 4.44 -5.26 -16.72
C ALA A 20 5.81 -5.93 -16.54
N SER A 21 6.81 -5.15 -16.12
CA SER A 21 8.20 -5.60 -15.98
C SER A 21 8.60 -5.97 -14.54
N GLY A 22 7.83 -5.55 -13.54
CA GLY A 22 8.17 -5.71 -12.12
C GLY A 22 9.32 -4.82 -11.66
N ARG A 23 9.75 -3.84 -12.47
CA ARG A 23 10.87 -2.95 -12.16
C ARG A 23 10.46 -1.88 -11.14
N LEU A 24 11.34 -1.58 -10.20
CA LEU A 24 11.18 -0.42 -9.32
C LEU A 24 11.26 0.88 -10.15
N LEU A 25 10.24 1.71 -10.04
CA LEU A 25 10.13 3.00 -10.73
C LEU A 25 10.52 4.16 -9.85
N ASP A 26 10.09 4.12 -8.58
CA ASP A 26 10.36 5.17 -7.59
C ASP A 26 10.26 4.58 -6.17
N ARG A 27 10.86 5.27 -5.19
CA ARG A 27 10.70 4.98 -3.78
C ARG A 27 10.90 6.22 -2.93
N GLN A 28 10.13 6.33 -1.84
CA GLN A 28 10.23 7.46 -0.92
C GLN A 28 9.88 7.05 0.51
N GLY A 29 10.55 7.68 1.47
CA GLY A 29 10.31 7.51 2.90
C GLY A 29 9.74 8.79 3.50
N PHE A 30 8.86 8.65 4.49
CA PHE A 30 8.12 9.73 5.13
C PHE A 30 8.10 9.53 6.64
N ASP A 31 8.82 10.39 7.36
CA ASP A 31 8.89 10.36 8.82
C ASP A 31 7.58 10.86 9.44
N THR A 32 6.67 9.91 9.59
CA THR A 32 5.34 10.06 10.21
C THR A 32 5.34 9.62 11.66
N THR A 33 6.51 9.33 12.23
CA THR A 33 6.64 9.01 13.65
C THR A 33 6.45 10.23 14.53
N ALA A 34 6.38 10.05 15.85
CA ALA A 34 6.32 11.17 16.80
C ALA A 34 7.52 12.13 16.71
N GLY A 35 8.68 11.66 16.21
CA GLY A 35 9.87 12.49 15.97
C GLY A 35 9.86 13.25 14.63
N GLY A 36 8.93 12.89 13.74
CA GLY A 36 8.73 13.52 12.44
C GLY A 36 7.79 14.72 12.47
N SER A 37 6.95 14.87 11.44
CA SER A 37 5.99 15.99 11.38
C SER A 37 4.77 15.68 10.51
N GLN A 38 3.67 16.39 10.74
CA GLN A 38 2.48 16.31 9.87
C GLN A 38 2.77 16.69 8.41
N ALA A 39 3.80 17.51 8.15
CA ALA A 39 4.24 17.82 6.79
C ALA A 39 4.73 16.57 6.03
N GLN A 40 5.29 15.57 6.74
CA GLN A 40 5.65 14.29 6.14
C GLN A 40 4.43 13.44 5.80
N GLY A 41 3.37 13.46 6.63
CA GLY A 41 2.09 12.85 6.30
C GLY A 41 1.44 13.50 5.06
N ALA A 42 1.46 14.84 4.99
CA ALA A 42 0.98 15.57 3.81
C ALA A 42 1.82 15.25 2.55
N ALA A 43 3.15 15.13 2.70
CA ALA A 43 4.04 14.74 1.61
C ALA A 43 3.78 13.31 1.12
N LEU A 44 3.51 12.37 2.03
CA LEU A 44 3.08 11.01 1.69
C LEU A 44 1.78 11.03 0.86
N ALA A 45 0.79 11.82 1.29
CA ALA A 45 -0.46 11.97 0.56
C ALA A 45 -0.24 12.58 -0.84
N ALA A 46 0.67 13.55 -0.97
CA ALA A 46 1.01 14.16 -2.25
C ALA A 46 1.73 13.18 -3.18
N PHE A 47 2.69 12.42 -2.64
CA PHE A 47 3.41 11.38 -3.37
C PHE A 47 2.45 10.34 -3.95
N VAL A 48 1.57 9.76 -3.14
CA VAL A 48 0.61 8.74 -3.58
C VAL A 48 -0.40 9.29 -4.59
N ARG A 49 -0.76 10.58 -4.51
CA ARG A 49 -1.64 11.23 -5.50
C ARG A 49 -0.95 11.47 -6.85
N ALA A 50 0.37 11.62 -6.88
CA ALA A 50 1.13 11.82 -8.11
C ALA A 50 1.41 10.50 -8.86
N ILE A 51 1.22 9.34 -8.23
CA ILE A 51 1.39 8.04 -8.86
C ILE A 51 0.33 7.87 -9.96
N PRO A 52 0.73 7.51 -11.20
CA PRO A 52 -0.22 7.17 -12.26
C PRO A 52 -1.10 5.96 -11.90
N GLU A 53 -2.35 5.98 -12.37
CA GLU A 53 -3.28 4.85 -12.23
C GLU A 53 -2.70 3.54 -12.77
N GLY A 54 -3.01 2.42 -12.12
CA GLY A 54 -2.56 1.08 -12.51
C GLY A 54 -1.13 0.71 -12.09
N ARG A 55 -0.39 1.60 -11.40
CA ARG A 55 0.92 1.25 -10.82
C ARG A 55 0.77 0.37 -9.59
N ILE A 56 1.66 -0.60 -9.44
CA ILE A 56 1.78 -1.37 -8.20
C ILE A 56 2.45 -0.45 -7.17
N VAL A 57 1.88 -0.41 -5.97
CA VAL A 57 2.41 0.38 -4.85
C VAL A 57 2.58 -0.53 -3.65
N VAL A 58 3.80 -0.55 -3.11
CA VAL A 58 4.12 -1.21 -1.85
C VAL A 58 4.30 -0.13 -0.80
N ALA A 59 3.63 -0.24 0.34
CA ALA A 59 3.83 0.64 1.48
C ALA A 59 4.12 -0.19 2.73
N ALA A 60 5.08 0.25 3.55
CA ALA A 60 5.38 -0.38 4.82
C ALA A 60 5.72 0.68 5.87
N MET A 61 5.11 0.54 7.04
CA MET A 61 5.39 1.34 8.22
C MET A 61 6.56 0.73 9.01
N GLN A 62 7.58 1.53 9.29
CA GLN A 62 8.75 1.19 10.08
C GLN A 62 8.67 1.92 11.43
N GLY A 63 8.59 1.15 12.51
CA GLY A 63 8.37 1.70 13.85
C GLY A 63 6.93 2.22 14.03
N ASP A 64 6.73 3.16 14.96
CA ASP A 64 5.42 3.77 15.21
C ASP A 64 5.22 5.02 14.33
N GLY A 65 4.68 4.81 13.14
CA GLY A 65 4.39 5.85 12.14
C GLY A 65 2.97 6.43 12.20
N ALA A 66 2.19 6.13 13.25
CA ALA A 66 0.80 6.56 13.34
C ALA A 66 0.64 8.01 13.84
N ALA A 67 1.64 8.55 14.55
CA ALA A 67 1.54 9.80 15.31
C ALA A 67 1.35 11.06 14.43
N ASN A 68 2.06 11.14 13.30
CA ASN A 68 2.00 12.26 12.37
C ASN A 68 1.36 11.89 11.02
N LEU A 69 0.62 10.77 10.99
CA LEU A 69 -0.24 10.45 9.86
C LEU A 69 -1.37 11.48 9.79
N THR A 70 -1.80 11.84 8.58
CA THR A 70 -2.92 12.77 8.37
C THR A 70 -4.10 12.05 7.73
N ALA A 71 -5.30 12.65 7.80
CA ALA A 71 -6.46 12.10 7.12
C ALA A 71 -6.24 11.99 5.61
N GLU A 72 -5.55 12.96 5.00
CA GLU A 72 -5.21 12.94 3.57
C GLU A 72 -4.24 11.81 3.23
N ALA A 73 -3.33 11.46 4.15
CA ALA A 73 -2.45 10.31 3.98
C ALA A 73 -3.24 8.99 3.98
N VAL A 74 -4.18 8.83 4.93
CA VAL A 74 -5.06 7.65 4.98
C VAL A 74 -5.92 7.55 3.72
N GLU A 75 -6.53 8.64 3.27
CA GLU A 75 -7.28 8.68 2.01
C GLU A 75 -6.40 8.34 0.79
N ALA A 76 -5.16 8.79 0.79
CA ALA A 76 -4.23 8.43 -0.28
C ALA A 76 -3.90 6.92 -0.25
N LEU A 77 -3.69 6.34 0.94
CA LEU A 77 -3.51 4.89 1.08
C LEU A 77 -4.77 4.10 0.65
N ARG A 78 -5.97 4.61 0.92
CA ARG A 78 -7.23 4.04 0.40
C ARG A 78 -7.26 4.00 -1.12
N SER A 79 -6.68 5.00 -1.79
CA SER A 79 -6.58 5.03 -3.26
C SER A 79 -5.61 4.00 -3.87
N ILE A 80 -4.86 3.26 -3.05
CA ILE A 80 -4.08 2.09 -3.47
C ILE A 80 -4.71 0.78 -3.01
N GLY A 81 -5.93 0.81 -2.47
CA GLY A 81 -6.71 -0.35 -2.05
C GLY A 81 -6.62 -0.72 -0.57
N SER A 82 -5.96 0.09 0.26
CA SER A 82 -5.95 -0.07 1.73
C SER A 82 -7.34 0.13 2.33
N GLU A 83 -7.72 -0.69 3.31
CA GLU A 83 -8.96 -0.52 4.09
C GLU A 83 -8.67 -0.01 5.51
N ALA A 84 -7.49 -0.33 6.04
CA ALA A 84 -7.12 0.01 7.39
C ALA A 84 -7.06 1.53 7.64
N ASP A 85 -7.38 1.92 8.88
CA ASP A 85 -7.20 3.29 9.39
C ASP A 85 -6.21 3.27 10.57
N PRO A 86 -4.89 3.41 10.30
CA PRO A 86 -3.87 3.40 11.34
C PRO A 86 -3.71 4.77 12.03
N LEU A 87 -4.54 5.76 11.71
CA LEU A 87 -4.42 7.11 12.29
C LEU A 87 -4.55 7.06 13.81
N GLY A 88 -3.54 7.57 14.52
CA GLY A 88 -3.52 7.56 16.00
C GLY A 88 -3.37 6.17 16.63
N SER A 89 -3.16 5.12 15.83
CA SER A 89 -2.99 3.74 16.31
C SER A 89 -1.54 3.47 16.70
N SER A 90 -1.12 4.00 17.85
CA SER A 90 0.25 3.82 18.36
C SER A 90 0.60 2.33 18.53
N GLY A 91 1.83 1.97 18.16
CA GLY A 91 2.34 0.61 18.22
C GLY A 91 1.79 -0.34 17.15
N TRP A 92 0.97 0.15 16.21
CA TRP A 92 0.54 -0.66 15.07
C TRP A 92 1.63 -0.76 14.03
N SER A 93 1.71 -1.93 13.39
CA SER A 93 2.35 -2.07 12.09
C SER A 93 1.32 -1.88 10.97
N HIS A 94 1.82 -1.53 9.80
CA HIS A 94 1.01 -1.49 8.59
C HIS A 94 1.86 -1.81 7.36
N ALA A 95 1.43 -2.79 6.58
CA ALA A 95 2.01 -3.15 5.30
C ALA A 95 0.90 -3.29 4.26
N ILE A 96 1.11 -2.70 3.07
CA ILE A 96 0.18 -2.69 1.95
C ILE A 96 0.93 -3.11 0.70
N LEU A 97 0.32 -3.99 -0.09
CA LEU A 97 0.67 -4.24 -1.48
C LEU A 97 -0.60 -4.06 -2.30
N GLY A 98 -0.66 -2.96 -3.03
CA GLY A 98 -1.86 -2.50 -3.71
C GLY A 98 -1.59 -1.97 -5.10
N VAL A 99 -2.65 -1.46 -5.74
CA VAL A 99 -2.60 -0.87 -7.08
C VAL A 99 -3.25 0.49 -7.03
N LYS A 100 -2.58 1.51 -7.57
CA LYS A 100 -3.14 2.86 -7.68
C LYS A 100 -4.45 2.83 -8.47
N GLY A 101 -5.51 3.34 -7.88
CA GLY A 101 -6.87 3.37 -8.43
C GLY A 101 -7.76 2.23 -7.95
N ALA A 102 -7.22 1.28 -7.20
CA ALA A 102 -7.99 0.16 -6.68
C ALA A 102 -8.93 0.61 -5.55
N ALA A 103 -10.09 -0.03 -5.46
CA ALA A 103 -11.06 0.26 -4.39
C ALA A 103 -10.49 -0.16 -3.02
N PRO A 104 -10.83 0.54 -1.92
CA PRO A 104 -10.48 0.12 -0.57
C PRO A 104 -10.86 -1.34 -0.31
N GLY A 105 -10.01 -2.08 0.41
CA GLY A 105 -10.20 -3.50 0.72
C GLY A 105 -9.75 -4.48 -0.37
N THR A 106 -9.14 -3.99 -1.44
CA THR A 106 -8.64 -4.84 -2.54
C THR A 106 -7.12 -5.08 -2.49
N ALA A 107 -6.39 -4.29 -1.70
CA ALA A 107 -4.96 -4.52 -1.50
C ALA A 107 -4.72 -5.77 -0.66
N LEU A 108 -3.57 -6.42 -0.88
CA LEU A 108 -3.05 -7.33 0.13
C LEU A 108 -2.53 -6.45 1.28
N GLU A 109 -3.13 -6.58 2.45
CA GLU A 109 -2.91 -5.66 3.57
C GLU A 109 -2.73 -6.44 4.88
N ALA A 110 -1.80 -5.99 5.71
CA ALA A 110 -1.61 -6.45 7.08
C ALA A 110 -1.46 -5.23 7.99
N SER A 111 -2.33 -5.11 8.99
CA SER A 111 -2.32 -4.02 9.97
C SER A 111 -2.71 -4.54 11.35
N GLY A 112 -2.17 -3.92 12.40
CA GLY A 112 -2.50 -4.28 13.78
C GLY A 112 -1.32 -4.13 14.75
N PRO A 113 -1.52 -4.46 16.05
CA PRO A 113 -0.52 -4.25 17.11
C PRO A 113 0.68 -5.22 17.04
N GLU A 114 0.62 -6.21 16.16
CA GLU A 114 1.69 -7.18 15.91
C GLU A 114 2.55 -6.76 14.70
N ASN A 115 3.71 -7.40 14.51
CA ASN A 115 4.55 -7.13 13.34
C ASN A 115 3.87 -7.65 12.07
N GLY A 116 3.47 -6.73 11.20
CA GLY A 116 2.86 -7.01 9.90
C GLY A 116 3.90 -7.21 8.81
N TRP A 117 3.76 -8.30 8.07
CA TRP A 117 4.55 -8.56 6.87
C TRP A 117 3.66 -9.17 5.80
N LEU A 118 3.99 -8.88 4.55
CA LEU A 118 3.30 -9.44 3.39
C LEU A 118 4.29 -10.24 2.56
N ARG A 119 3.83 -11.36 2.00
CA ARG A 119 4.59 -12.13 1.01
C ARG A 119 3.70 -12.48 -0.15
N LEU A 120 4.10 -12.06 -1.33
CA LEU A 120 3.46 -12.47 -2.57
C LEU A 120 4.31 -13.55 -3.25
N VAL A 121 3.69 -14.69 -3.54
CA VAL A 121 4.28 -15.73 -4.38
C VAL A 121 3.49 -15.71 -5.68
N PRO A 122 4.04 -15.16 -6.78
CA PRO A 122 3.31 -15.12 -8.03
C PRO A 122 2.98 -16.53 -8.48
N ASP A 123 1.71 -16.78 -8.72
CA ASP A 123 1.27 -18.05 -9.31
C ASP A 123 1.84 -18.12 -10.73
N ARG A 124 2.74 -19.08 -10.96
CA ARG A 124 3.37 -19.29 -12.28
C ARG A 124 2.56 -20.23 -13.16
N ARG A 125 1.46 -20.79 -12.66
CA ARG A 125 0.59 -21.63 -13.47
C ARG A 125 -0.04 -20.76 -14.55
N THR A 126 -0.15 -21.31 -15.75
CA THR A 126 -0.95 -20.69 -16.80
C THR A 126 -2.39 -20.60 -16.31
N LEU A 127 -2.89 -19.38 -16.16
CA LEU A 127 -4.28 -19.13 -15.81
C LEU A 127 -5.16 -19.81 -16.86
N ALA A 128 -5.89 -20.86 -16.48
CA ALA A 128 -6.76 -21.59 -17.40
C ALA A 128 -8.06 -20.82 -17.67
N VAL A 129 -8.58 -20.13 -16.65
CA VAL A 129 -9.74 -19.23 -16.75
C VAL A 129 -9.75 -18.30 -15.52
N ALA A 130 -10.18 -17.05 -15.71
CA ALA A 130 -10.65 -16.18 -14.63
C ALA A 130 -12.09 -15.76 -14.95
N VAL A 131 -12.98 -15.88 -13.98
CA VAL A 131 -14.39 -15.52 -14.11
C VAL A 131 -14.67 -14.34 -13.19
N ASP A 132 -14.97 -13.19 -13.78
CA ASP A 132 -15.31 -11.96 -13.05
C ASP A 132 -16.77 -11.97 -12.57
N ARG A 133 -17.68 -12.54 -13.37
CA ARG A 133 -19.10 -12.63 -13.03
C ARG A 133 -19.75 -13.87 -13.62
N LEU A 134 -20.57 -14.54 -12.82
CA LEU A 134 -21.55 -15.54 -13.27
C LEU A 134 -22.94 -14.95 -13.12
N VAL A 135 -23.71 -14.96 -14.20
CA VAL A 135 -25.14 -14.62 -14.19
C VAL A 135 -25.87 -15.82 -14.74
N TRP A 136 -26.89 -16.30 -14.03
CA TRP A 136 -27.75 -17.39 -14.46
C TRP A 136 -29.19 -16.89 -14.48
N GLU A 137 -29.90 -17.22 -15.57
CA GLU A 137 -31.35 -17.07 -15.69
C GLU A 137 -31.96 -18.46 -15.84
N GLN A 138 -32.99 -18.74 -15.03
CA GLN A 138 -33.79 -19.94 -15.16
C GLN A 138 -34.85 -19.67 -16.22
N VAL A 139 -34.74 -20.34 -17.37
CA VAL A 139 -35.76 -20.26 -18.43
C VAL A 139 -36.82 -21.32 -18.12
N GLU A 140 -38.07 -20.89 -17.91
CA GLU A 140 -39.26 -21.76 -17.83
C GLU A 140 -39.66 -22.31 -19.21
#